data_AF-A0A2T0UKH9-F1
#
_entry.id   AF-A0A2T0UKH9-F1
#
_cell.length_a   1.000
_cell.length_b   1.000
_cell.length_c   1.000
_cell.angle_alpha   90.00
_cell.angle_beta   90.00
_cell.angle_gamma   90.00
#
_symmetry.space_group_name_H-M   'P 1'
#
loop_
_entity.id
_entity.type
_entity.pdbx_description
1 polymer ?
#
loop_
_entity_poly.entity_id
_entity_poly.type
_entity_poly.pdbx_seq_one_letter_code
_entity_poly.pdbx_strand_id
1 'polypeptide(L)'
;MTVRTERVVVESQGAFIRIRRPAYWLFVACLVYGLLELGRIFSPDYGDIATALWASIAVNAVLAIVFLQILSRLDLFEREPPTVRAAAMAWGGIVAVALAMLANNAALVVLAELADAKWARTWGPAIVGPINEEWLKALGVVMLVLIVREHFDRSIDGLIYGALVGLGFQVVENLTYAVNFAALNPNSDMAGALTVTFTRVLVAAPFSHPLYTGAAGLGIAFFVTQTRRSFSTRLGVMVGLFALALAMHGLWNLPMPSSFPAGLAIPLTYGKGLIILGLFFVLYHFAARAEWRWFVTTMSDEDEAVITTEDLTEMRSLHSRRKARKRAQKRWGKDASQLLRQLQHELVSLATLVARDQRRGDRDGDSPDVAAVKRNITAIRAELDQAKGAVAAKK
;
A
#
# COMPACT_ATOMS: atom_id res chain seq x y z
N MET A 1 -32.01 21.82 -20.33
CA MET A 1 -31.19 21.82 -19.10
C MET A 1 -31.36 20.46 -18.45
N THR A 2 -30.37 19.58 -18.54
CA THR A 2 -30.39 18.31 -17.80
C THR A 2 -30.03 18.62 -16.34
N VAL A 3 -31.03 18.59 -15.47
CA VAL A 3 -30.80 18.66 -14.02
C VAL A 3 -30.02 17.40 -13.66
N ARG A 4 -28.75 17.55 -13.25
CA ARG A 4 -27.98 16.43 -12.70
C ARG A 4 -28.72 15.96 -11.45
N THR A 5 -29.07 14.69 -11.43
CA THR A 5 -29.70 14.06 -10.26
C THR A 5 -28.79 14.24 -9.06
N GLU A 6 -29.30 14.85 -7.99
CA GLU A 6 -28.56 15.02 -6.74
C GLU A 6 -28.32 13.62 -6.15
N ARG A 7 -27.06 13.21 -6.04
CA ARG A 7 -26.69 11.86 -5.63
C ARG A 7 -26.63 11.79 -4.13
N VAL A 8 -27.14 10.70 -3.56
CA VAL A 8 -26.96 10.44 -2.13
C VAL A 8 -25.51 10.07 -1.91
N VAL A 9 -24.77 10.94 -1.20
CA VAL A 9 -23.42 10.63 -0.73
C VAL A 9 -23.57 9.72 0.48
N VAL A 10 -23.41 8.41 0.27
CA VAL A 10 -23.19 7.48 1.38
C VAL A 10 -21.78 7.74 1.87
N GLU A 11 -21.65 8.33 3.06
CA GLU A 11 -20.36 8.67 3.65
C GLU A 11 -19.51 7.39 3.77
N SER A 12 -18.39 7.33 3.04
CA SER A 12 -17.49 6.19 3.18
C SER A 12 -16.93 6.20 4.59
N GLN A 13 -17.12 5.08 5.28
CA GLN A 13 -16.80 5.00 6.70
C GLN A 13 -15.31 5.25 6.95
N GLY A 14 -15.06 6.13 7.92
CA GLY A 14 -14.00 5.93 8.90
C GLY A 14 -12.84 6.90 8.85
N ALA A 15 -12.93 7.96 9.64
CA ALA A 15 -11.74 8.61 10.17
C ALA A 15 -10.91 7.58 10.95
N PHE A 16 -9.58 7.60 10.83
CA PHE A 16 -8.68 6.74 11.61
C PHE A 16 -8.82 6.95 13.14
N ILE A 17 -9.32 8.10 13.56
CA ILE A 17 -9.47 8.46 14.98
C ILE A 17 -10.50 7.53 15.64
N ARG A 18 -10.05 6.75 16.62
CA ARG A 18 -10.84 5.74 17.34
C ARG A 18 -10.55 5.79 18.83
N ILE A 19 -10.97 6.86 19.50
CA ILE A 19 -10.70 7.15 20.92
C ILE A 19 -11.14 6.00 21.85
N ARG A 20 -12.18 5.24 21.47
CA ARG A 20 -12.68 4.09 22.25
C ARG A 20 -11.87 2.80 22.09
N ARG A 21 -10.91 2.74 21.17
CA ARG A 21 -10.08 1.54 20.93
C ARG A 21 -8.76 1.68 21.69
N PRO A 22 -8.40 0.77 22.61
CA PRO A 22 -7.09 0.81 23.29
C PRO A 22 -5.90 0.81 22.34
N ALA A 23 -6.00 0.07 21.23
CA ALA A 23 -4.99 0.03 20.18
C ALA A 23 -4.69 1.42 19.58
N TYR A 24 -5.68 2.32 19.51
CA TYR A 24 -5.47 3.69 19.03
C TYR A 24 -4.54 4.47 19.96
N TRP A 25 -4.71 4.33 21.27
CA TRP A 25 -3.83 4.98 22.25
C TRP A 25 -2.43 4.40 22.27
N LEU A 26 -2.31 3.08 22.09
CA LEU A 26 -1.00 2.45 21.91
C LEU A 26 -0.30 2.98 20.65
N PHE A 27 -1.02 3.11 19.53
CA PHE A 27 -0.51 3.74 18.31
C PHE A 27 -0.01 5.18 18.58
N VAL A 28 -0.81 6.00 19.27
CA VAL A 28 -0.44 7.38 19.60
C VAL A 28 0.80 7.42 20.50
N ALA A 29 0.88 6.58 21.53
CA ALA A 29 2.03 6.50 22.43
C ALA A 29 3.32 6.12 21.67
N CYS A 30 3.24 5.09 20.80
CA CYS A 30 4.36 4.70 19.94
C CYS A 30 4.75 5.82 18.97
N LEU A 31 3.78 6.56 18.43
CA LEU A 31 4.03 7.67 17.52
C LEU A 31 4.76 8.82 18.23
N VAL A 32 4.33 9.18 19.44
CA VAL A 32 4.99 10.20 20.26
C VAL A 32 6.41 9.78 20.59
N TYR A 33 6.60 8.53 21.03
CA TYR A 33 7.95 7.99 21.29
C TYR A 33 8.84 8.05 20.04
N GLY A 34 8.34 7.59 18.89
CA GLY A 34 9.10 7.62 17.65
C GLY A 34 9.46 9.04 17.19
N LEU A 35 8.57 10.02 17.37
CA LEU A 35 8.87 11.43 17.09
C LEU A 35 9.99 11.97 17.99
N LEU A 36 9.97 11.63 19.29
CA LEU A 36 11.01 12.04 20.23
C LEU A 36 12.37 11.43 19.86
N GLU A 37 12.40 10.14 19.52
CA GLU A 37 13.62 9.45 19.09
C GLU A 37 14.18 10.00 17.77
N LEU A 38 13.33 10.17 16.75
CA LEU A 38 13.76 10.79 15.49
C LEU A 38 14.23 12.22 15.71
N GLY A 39 13.56 12.98 16.57
CA GLY A 39 14.00 14.32 16.97
C GLY A 39 15.41 14.32 17.56
N ARG A 40 15.71 13.37 18.45
CA ARG A 40 17.06 13.19 19.03
C ARG A 40 18.10 12.84 17.97
N ILE A 41 17.74 12.00 17.00
CA ILE A 41 18.63 11.60 15.90
C ILE A 41 18.94 12.78 14.96
N PHE A 42 17.93 13.59 14.62
CA PHE A 42 18.10 14.70 13.69
C PHE A 42 18.60 15.99 14.34
N SER A 43 18.52 16.11 15.67
CA SER A 43 18.89 17.34 16.40
C SER A 43 20.38 17.75 16.37
N PRO A 44 21.38 16.86 16.45
CA PRO A 44 22.77 17.27 16.68
C PRO A 44 23.38 18.02 15.49
N ASP A 45 22.92 17.72 14.27
CA ASP A 45 23.54 18.19 13.03
C ASP A 45 22.62 19.12 12.21
N TYR A 46 21.41 19.45 12.72
CA TYR A 46 20.36 20.08 11.92
C TYR A 46 20.76 21.44 11.34
N GLY A 47 21.55 22.22 12.09
CA GLY A 47 22.02 23.54 11.64
C GLY A 47 22.95 23.46 10.44
N ASP A 48 23.85 22.47 10.43
CA ASP A 48 24.93 22.36 9.46
C ASP A 48 24.49 21.66 8.16
N ILE A 49 23.51 20.76 8.24
CA ILE A 49 23.02 19.99 7.09
C ILE A 49 21.60 20.39 6.64
N ALA A 50 21.06 21.49 7.17
CA ALA A 50 19.66 21.89 6.96
C ALA A 50 19.26 21.89 5.48
N THR A 51 20.10 22.49 4.62
CA THR A 51 19.83 22.63 3.20
C THR A 51 19.81 21.26 2.50
N ALA A 52 20.79 20.40 2.81
CA ALA A 52 20.90 19.04 2.30
C ALA A 52 19.71 18.17 2.72
N LEU A 53 19.26 18.33 3.98
CA LEU A 53 18.10 17.64 4.51
C LEU A 53 16.81 18.07 3.80
N TRP A 54 16.57 19.37 3.63
CA TRP A 54 15.40 19.87 2.89
C TRP A 54 15.39 19.39 1.43
N ALA A 55 16.55 19.35 0.78
CA ALA A 55 16.66 18.80 -0.57
C ALA A 55 16.31 17.31 -0.60
N SER A 56 16.80 16.51 0.36
CA SER A 56 16.45 15.09 0.47
C SER A 56 14.96 14.87 0.77
N ILE A 57 14.36 15.72 1.62
CA ILE A 57 12.91 15.72 1.89
C ILE A 57 12.13 15.96 0.59
N ALA A 58 12.52 16.94 -0.22
CA ALA A 58 11.83 17.23 -1.48
C ALA A 58 11.88 16.03 -2.45
N VAL A 59 13.05 15.40 -2.60
CA VAL A 59 13.21 14.21 -3.47
C VAL A 59 12.37 13.03 -2.96
N ASN A 60 12.40 12.76 -1.66
CA ASN A 60 11.61 11.67 -1.07
C ASN A 60 10.10 11.96 -1.07
N ALA A 61 9.68 13.22 -1.01
CA ALA A 61 8.27 13.61 -1.18
C ALA A 61 7.78 13.30 -2.60
N VAL A 62 8.58 13.59 -3.62
CA VAL A 62 8.27 13.21 -5.02
C VAL A 62 8.15 11.69 -5.15
N LEU A 63 9.09 10.94 -4.57
CA LEU A 63 9.04 9.49 -4.52
C LEU A 63 7.73 8.99 -3.87
N ALA A 64 7.38 9.51 -2.70
CA ALA A 64 6.16 9.15 -1.99
C ALA A 64 4.91 9.42 -2.83
N ILE A 65 4.83 10.58 -3.48
CA ILE A 65 3.74 10.93 -4.39
C ILE A 65 3.64 9.93 -5.53
N VAL A 66 4.76 9.58 -6.18
CA VAL A 66 4.77 8.60 -7.27
C VAL A 66 4.26 7.24 -6.80
N PHE A 67 4.73 6.76 -5.65
CA PHE A 67 4.27 5.49 -5.08
C PHE A 67 2.79 5.51 -4.69
N LEU A 68 2.31 6.59 -4.06
CA LEU A 68 0.89 6.77 -3.76
C LEU A 68 0.03 6.77 -5.03
N GLN A 69 0.54 7.34 -6.13
CA GLN A 69 -0.13 7.32 -7.43
C GLN A 69 -0.10 5.94 -8.09
N ILE A 70 0.92 5.10 -7.82
CA ILE A 70 0.97 3.72 -8.28
C ILE A 70 0.00 2.87 -7.45
N LEU A 71 0.09 2.91 -6.12
CA LEU A 71 -0.75 2.15 -5.21
C LEU A 71 -2.24 2.48 -5.39
N SER A 72 -2.60 3.76 -5.50
CA SER A 72 -3.99 4.17 -5.78
C SER A 72 -4.51 3.75 -7.16
N ARG A 73 -3.62 3.31 -8.06
CA ARG A 73 -3.98 2.72 -9.35
C ARG A 73 -4.02 1.21 -9.31
N LEU A 74 -3.31 0.56 -8.39
CA LEU A 74 -3.34 -0.89 -8.15
C LEU A 74 -4.53 -1.29 -7.29
N ASP A 75 -4.97 -0.38 -6.42
CA ASP A 75 -6.21 -0.48 -5.68
C ASP A 75 -7.39 -0.59 -6.66
N LEU A 76 -7.91 -1.81 -6.76
CA LEU A 76 -8.83 -2.23 -7.79
C LEU A 76 -10.24 -1.70 -7.53
N PHE A 77 -10.68 -1.65 -6.27
CA PHE A 77 -12.08 -1.53 -5.92
C PHE A 77 -12.36 -0.26 -5.07
N GLU A 78 -11.61 0.00 -3.99
CA GLU A 78 -11.95 1.10 -3.07
C GLU A 78 -10.74 1.88 -2.62
N ARG A 79 -10.71 3.18 -2.95
CA ARG A 79 -9.68 4.07 -2.43
C ARG A 79 -9.74 4.11 -0.90
N GLU A 80 -8.72 3.58 -0.27
CA GLU A 80 -8.58 3.62 1.18
C GLU A 80 -8.73 5.05 1.74
N PRO A 81 -9.32 5.24 2.93
CA PRO A 81 -9.48 6.57 3.51
C PRO A 81 -8.12 7.27 3.67
N PRO A 82 -8.00 8.56 3.29
CA PRO A 82 -6.73 9.29 3.39
C PRO A 82 -6.11 9.26 4.79
N THR A 83 -6.96 9.28 5.83
CA THR A 83 -6.50 9.27 7.23
C THR A 83 -5.86 7.93 7.63
N VAL A 84 -6.41 6.80 7.17
CA VAL A 84 -5.83 5.47 7.43
C VAL A 84 -4.54 5.29 6.63
N ARG A 85 -4.49 5.77 5.39
CA ARG A 85 -3.25 5.79 4.59
C ARG A 85 -2.16 6.61 5.26
N ALA A 86 -2.50 7.78 5.79
CA ALA A 86 -1.56 8.61 6.55
C ALA A 86 -1.09 7.92 7.82
N ALA A 87 -1.98 7.24 8.55
CA ALA A 87 -1.62 6.47 9.75
C ALA A 87 -0.68 5.29 9.43
N ALA A 88 -0.91 4.59 8.31
CA ALA A 88 -0.04 3.53 7.83
C ALA A 88 1.39 4.06 7.56
N MET A 89 1.49 5.15 6.79
CA MET A 89 2.77 5.79 6.51
C MET A 89 3.43 6.34 7.78
N ALA A 90 2.66 6.91 8.70
CA ALA A 90 3.16 7.43 9.96
C ALA A 90 3.75 6.32 10.84
N TRP A 91 3.08 5.16 10.94
CA TRP A 91 3.66 4.01 11.64
C TRP A 91 4.99 3.60 11.02
N GLY A 92 5.01 3.41 9.70
CA GLY A 92 6.21 3.00 8.99
C GLY A 92 7.36 3.97 9.17
N GLY A 93 7.13 5.25 8.89
CA GLY A 93 8.18 6.27 8.89
C GLY A 93 8.63 6.70 10.27
N ILE A 94 7.73 6.74 11.26
CA ILE A 94 8.05 7.30 12.57
C ILE A 94 8.33 6.16 13.56
N VAL A 95 7.34 5.29 13.79
CA VAL A 95 7.44 4.26 14.82
C VAL A 95 8.43 3.18 14.43
N ALA A 96 8.25 2.60 13.24
CA ALA A 96 9.05 1.47 12.81
C ALA A 96 10.50 1.86 12.55
N VAL A 97 10.79 3.02 11.94
CA VAL A 97 12.19 3.49 11.77
C VAL A 97 12.85 3.74 13.11
N ALA A 98 12.21 4.48 14.03
CA ALA A 98 12.81 4.80 15.33
C ALA A 98 13.18 3.54 16.12
N LEU A 99 12.26 2.58 16.20
CA LEU A 99 12.49 1.30 16.88
C LEU A 99 13.50 0.42 16.14
N ALA A 100 13.46 0.42 14.80
CA ALA A 100 14.38 -0.36 13.99
C ALA A 100 15.81 0.13 14.13
N MET A 101 16.05 1.44 14.19
CA MET A 101 17.41 1.97 14.38
C MET A 101 18.01 1.49 15.70
N LEU A 102 17.24 1.56 16.80
CA LEU A 102 17.67 1.06 18.09
C LEU A 102 17.95 -0.45 18.05
N ALA A 103 17.01 -1.23 17.51
CA ALA A 103 17.13 -2.68 17.42
C ALA A 103 18.28 -3.12 16.51
N ASN A 104 18.46 -2.47 15.36
CA ASN A 104 19.52 -2.76 14.39
C ASN A 104 20.89 -2.46 14.99
N ASN A 105 21.06 -1.32 15.65
CA ASN A 105 22.34 -0.97 16.28
C ASN A 105 22.70 -1.98 17.38
N ALA A 106 21.77 -2.31 18.27
CA ALA A 106 22.00 -3.29 19.33
C ALA A 106 22.33 -4.69 18.76
N ALA A 107 21.56 -5.14 17.77
CA ALA A 107 21.77 -6.46 17.16
C ALA A 107 23.08 -6.54 16.35
N LEU A 108 23.51 -5.45 15.71
CA LEU A 108 24.81 -5.40 15.02
C LEU A 108 25.99 -5.48 16.00
N VAL A 109 25.87 -4.90 17.19
CA VAL A 109 26.90 -5.04 18.25
C VAL A 109 26.99 -6.50 18.70
N VAL A 110 25.86 -7.13 19.02
CA VAL A 110 25.83 -8.56 19.40
C VAL A 110 26.40 -9.43 18.28
N LEU A 111 26.05 -9.15 17.03
CA LEU A 111 26.55 -9.91 15.89
C LEU A 111 28.07 -9.76 15.69
N ALA A 112 28.61 -8.57 15.96
CA ALA A 112 30.04 -8.32 15.91
C ALA A 112 30.82 -9.03 17.03
N GLU A 113 30.20 -9.22 18.20
CA GLU A 113 30.77 -10.01 19.30
C GLU A 113 30.74 -11.52 19.04
N LEU A 114 29.67 -12.03 18.41
CA LEU A 114 29.52 -13.46 18.13
C LEU A 114 30.39 -13.95 16.96
N ALA A 115 30.65 -13.07 15.99
CA ALA A 115 31.49 -13.36 14.83
C ALA A 115 32.71 -12.43 14.85
N ASP A 116 32.73 -11.43 13.98
CA ASP A 116 33.70 -10.35 13.99
C ASP A 116 33.09 -9.08 13.38
N ALA A 117 33.72 -7.93 13.65
CA ALA A 117 33.22 -6.64 13.21
C ALA A 117 33.15 -6.49 11.67
N LYS A 118 34.06 -7.10 10.91
CA LYS A 118 34.06 -7.02 9.44
C LYS A 118 32.93 -7.87 8.86
N TRP A 119 32.75 -9.07 9.38
CA TRP A 119 31.65 -9.95 8.98
C TRP A 119 30.29 -9.32 9.33
N ALA A 120 30.13 -8.82 10.56
CA ALA A 120 28.90 -8.16 10.99
C ALA A 120 28.56 -6.92 10.16
N ARG A 121 29.55 -6.10 9.77
CA ARG A 121 29.33 -4.96 8.86
C ARG A 121 28.91 -5.39 7.45
N THR A 122 29.39 -6.55 6.99
CA THR A 122 29.16 -7.04 5.62
C THR A 122 27.82 -7.78 5.49
N TRP A 123 27.50 -8.63 6.45
CA TRP A 123 26.34 -9.52 6.42
C TRP A 123 25.20 -9.07 7.33
N GLY A 124 25.52 -8.27 8.36
CA GLY A 124 24.54 -7.78 9.34
C GLY A 124 23.34 -7.08 8.69
N PRO A 125 23.51 -6.16 7.72
CA PRO A 125 22.36 -5.54 7.05
C PRO A 125 21.40 -6.55 6.38
N ALA A 126 21.91 -7.68 5.88
CA ALA A 126 21.13 -8.72 5.23
C ALA A 126 20.41 -9.66 6.20
N ILE A 127 20.78 -9.64 7.48
CA ILE A 127 20.24 -10.52 8.52
C ILE A 127 19.42 -9.72 9.52
N VAL A 128 20.06 -8.74 10.16
CA VAL A 128 19.50 -7.91 11.22
C VAL A 128 18.40 -6.99 10.71
N GLY A 129 18.65 -6.32 9.58
CA GLY A 129 17.70 -5.39 8.96
C GLY A 129 16.35 -6.05 8.69
N PRO A 130 16.28 -7.15 7.91
CA PRO A 130 15.04 -7.88 7.68
C PRO A 130 14.32 -8.30 8.95
N ILE A 131 15.05 -8.91 9.90
CA ILE A 131 14.46 -9.42 11.14
C ILE A 131 13.81 -8.28 11.89
N ASN A 132 14.55 -7.24 12.26
CA ASN A 132 13.99 -6.18 13.10
C ASN A 132 12.94 -5.36 12.37
N GLU A 133 13.24 -4.94 11.14
CA GLU A 133 12.41 -3.98 10.44
C GLU A 133 11.10 -4.57 9.95
N GLU A 134 11.10 -5.78 9.39
CA GLU A 134 9.85 -6.36 8.89
C GLU A 134 8.91 -6.73 10.03
N TRP A 135 9.42 -7.16 11.20
CA TRP A 135 8.59 -7.34 12.40
C TRP A 135 7.92 -6.02 12.81
N LEU A 136 8.70 -4.94 12.91
CA LEU A 136 8.18 -3.63 13.33
C LEU A 136 7.19 -3.04 12.32
N LYS A 137 7.41 -3.24 11.01
CA LYS A 137 6.48 -2.83 9.95
C LYS A 137 5.21 -3.70 9.95
N ALA A 138 5.35 -5.02 10.12
CA ALA A 138 4.21 -5.94 10.22
C ALA A 138 3.31 -5.62 11.43
N LEU A 139 3.90 -5.25 12.56
CA LEU A 139 3.16 -4.75 13.72
C LEU A 139 2.33 -3.51 13.40
N GLY A 140 2.78 -2.67 12.46
CA GLY A 140 2.01 -1.54 11.96
C GLY A 140 0.73 -1.98 11.26
N VAL A 141 0.81 -2.97 10.40
CA VAL A 141 -0.37 -3.54 9.74
C VAL A 141 -1.31 -4.18 10.77
N VAL A 142 -0.78 -4.91 11.75
CA VAL A 142 -1.58 -5.46 12.87
C VAL A 142 -2.25 -4.33 13.65
N MET A 143 -1.56 -3.22 13.92
CA MET A 143 -2.13 -2.08 14.61
C MET A 143 -3.29 -1.45 13.83
N LEU A 144 -3.15 -1.30 12.51
CA LEU A 144 -4.24 -0.85 11.65
C LEU A 144 -5.43 -1.80 11.73
N VAL A 145 -5.20 -3.12 11.65
CA VAL A 145 -6.27 -4.13 11.81
C VAL A 145 -6.99 -4.00 13.16
N LEU A 146 -6.27 -3.70 14.25
CA LEU A 146 -6.85 -3.56 15.58
C LEU A 146 -7.65 -2.26 15.77
N ILE A 147 -7.30 -1.19 15.04
CA ILE A 147 -7.94 0.12 15.14
C ILE A 147 -9.13 0.22 14.18
N VAL A 148 -8.92 -0.17 12.92
CA VAL A 148 -9.84 -0.01 11.80
C VAL A 148 -10.10 -1.35 11.10
N ARG A 149 -10.53 -2.36 11.87
CA ARG A 149 -10.81 -3.72 11.38
C ARG A 149 -11.78 -3.75 10.20
N GLU A 150 -12.71 -2.80 10.16
CA GLU A 150 -13.70 -2.62 9.10
C GLU A 150 -13.10 -2.25 7.73
N HIS A 151 -11.86 -1.77 7.68
CA HIS A 151 -11.13 -1.51 6.42
C HIS A 151 -10.31 -2.71 5.93
N PHE A 152 -10.38 -3.85 6.62
CA PHE A 152 -9.72 -5.09 6.23
C PHE A 152 -10.78 -6.14 5.92
N ASP A 153 -11.45 -5.99 4.79
CA ASP A 153 -12.47 -6.93 4.33
C ASP A 153 -11.91 -7.92 3.29
N ARG A 154 -10.84 -7.52 2.59
CA ARG A 154 -10.18 -8.30 1.54
C ARG A 154 -8.70 -8.46 1.85
N SER A 155 -8.10 -9.53 1.33
CA SER A 155 -6.65 -9.75 1.48
C SER A 155 -5.82 -8.65 0.80
N ILE A 156 -6.32 -8.06 -0.30
CA ILE A 156 -5.60 -7.00 -1.03
C ILE A 156 -5.49 -5.70 -0.22
N ASP A 157 -6.46 -5.40 0.65
CA ASP A 157 -6.42 -4.21 1.52
C ASP A 157 -5.15 -4.26 2.39
N GLY A 158 -4.81 -5.45 2.91
CA GLY A 158 -3.55 -5.68 3.63
C GLY A 158 -2.30 -5.49 2.79
N LEU A 159 -2.34 -5.85 1.50
CA LEU A 159 -1.22 -5.60 0.60
C LEU A 159 -1.00 -4.10 0.41
N ILE A 160 -2.07 -3.32 0.23
CA ILE A 160 -2.01 -1.87 0.06
C ILE A 160 -1.55 -1.18 1.35
N TYR A 161 -2.17 -1.51 2.49
CA TYR A 161 -1.77 -0.95 3.79
C TYR A 161 -0.35 -1.33 4.18
N GLY A 162 0.06 -2.58 3.95
CA GLY A 162 1.44 -3.02 4.14
C GLY A 162 2.40 -2.24 3.26
N ALA A 163 2.09 -2.03 1.99
CA ALA A 163 2.91 -1.23 1.09
C ALA A 163 3.02 0.24 1.53
N LEU A 164 1.97 0.81 2.13
CA LEU A 164 1.98 2.17 2.68
C LEU A 164 2.83 2.28 3.94
N VAL A 165 2.78 1.28 4.84
CA VAL A 165 3.71 1.19 5.98
C VAL A 165 5.16 1.11 5.47
N GLY A 166 5.43 0.22 4.51
CA GLY A 166 6.76 0.09 3.91
C GLY A 166 7.23 1.39 3.22
N LEU A 167 6.32 2.12 2.55
CA LEU A 167 6.62 3.41 1.93
C LEU A 167 6.98 4.48 2.96
N GLY A 168 6.21 4.57 4.05
CA GLY A 168 6.53 5.47 5.15
C GLY A 168 7.92 5.20 5.71
N PHE A 169 8.22 3.92 5.98
CA PHE A 169 9.53 3.49 6.46
C PHE A 169 10.65 3.90 5.49
N GLN A 170 10.48 3.58 4.21
CA GLN A 170 11.47 3.91 3.18
C GLN A 170 11.77 5.40 3.09
N VAL A 171 10.73 6.25 3.14
CA VAL A 171 10.91 7.71 3.07
C VAL A 171 11.78 8.19 4.22
N VAL A 172 11.46 7.81 5.46
CA VAL A 172 12.21 8.31 6.62
C VAL A 172 13.58 7.65 6.74
N GLU A 173 13.70 6.36 6.43
CA GLU A 173 15.00 5.69 6.35
C GLU A 173 15.92 6.40 5.34
N ASN A 174 15.43 6.74 4.15
CA ASN A 174 16.22 7.50 3.17
C ASN A 174 16.73 8.84 3.74
N LEU A 175 15.93 9.52 4.56
CA LEU A 175 16.37 10.76 5.24
C LEU A 175 17.47 10.49 6.27
N THR A 176 17.37 9.41 7.05
CA THR A 176 18.44 9.03 7.99
C THR A 176 19.75 8.72 7.26
N TYR A 177 19.68 8.08 6.09
CA TYR A 177 20.86 7.88 5.23
C TYR A 177 21.40 9.19 4.69
N ALA A 178 20.54 10.10 4.24
CA ALA A 178 20.95 11.40 3.74
C ALA A 178 21.70 12.21 4.81
N VAL A 179 21.21 12.20 6.05
CA VAL A 179 21.86 12.85 7.20
C VAL A 179 23.21 12.22 7.50
N ASN A 180 23.27 10.89 7.61
CA ASN A 180 24.53 10.19 7.88
C ASN A 180 25.59 10.44 6.78
N PHE A 181 25.19 10.40 5.50
CA PHE A 181 26.11 10.65 4.39
C PHE A 181 26.47 12.12 4.24
N ALA A 182 25.62 13.05 4.65
CA ALA A 182 25.97 14.47 4.75
C ALA A 182 27.10 14.67 5.76
N ALA A 183 26.94 14.13 6.96
CA ALA A 183 27.92 14.26 8.04
C ALA A 183 29.26 13.56 7.75
N LEU A 184 29.23 12.44 7.02
CA LEU A 184 30.44 11.67 6.69
C LEU A 184 31.20 12.17 5.46
N ASN A 185 30.60 13.04 4.63
CA ASN A 185 31.26 13.50 3.41
C ASN A 185 32.24 14.65 3.72
N PRO A 186 33.55 14.46 3.51
CA PRO A 186 34.54 15.47 3.89
C PRO A 186 34.55 16.70 2.99
N ASN A 187 33.90 16.64 1.83
CA ASN A 187 33.96 17.67 0.81
C ASN A 187 32.67 18.52 0.73
N SER A 188 31.51 17.89 0.96
CA SER A 188 30.22 18.59 0.97
C SER A 188 29.12 17.70 1.55
N ASP A 189 28.45 18.25 2.55
CA ASP A 189 27.21 17.76 3.14
C ASP A 189 26.12 17.50 2.07
N MET A 190 25.89 18.48 1.20
CA MET A 190 24.92 18.43 0.10
C MET A 190 25.26 17.31 -0.88
N ALA A 191 26.53 17.18 -1.28
CA ALA A 191 26.97 16.14 -2.19
C ALA A 191 26.74 14.76 -1.57
N GLY A 192 27.16 14.55 -0.31
CA GLY A 192 26.92 13.30 0.43
C GLY A 192 25.44 12.93 0.49
N ALA A 193 24.60 13.84 0.95
CA ALA A 193 23.16 13.64 1.08
C ALA A 193 22.48 13.32 -0.26
N LEU A 194 22.77 14.11 -1.30
CA LEU A 194 22.12 13.94 -2.60
C LEU A 194 22.59 12.68 -3.31
N THR A 195 23.89 12.35 -3.27
CA THR A 195 24.38 11.12 -3.88
C THR A 195 23.67 9.90 -3.30
N VAL A 196 23.62 9.75 -1.97
CA VAL A 196 22.93 8.60 -1.36
C VAL A 196 21.42 8.65 -1.62
N THR A 197 20.81 9.84 -1.58
CA THR A 197 19.38 10.00 -1.84
C THR A 197 19.04 9.54 -3.26
N PHE A 198 19.76 10.01 -4.28
CA PHE A 198 19.51 9.60 -5.67
C PHE A 198 19.78 8.13 -5.90
N THR A 199 20.85 7.56 -5.34
CA THR A 199 21.08 6.11 -5.44
C THR A 199 19.92 5.32 -4.84
N ARG A 200 19.46 5.70 -3.65
CA ARG A 200 18.34 5.02 -2.99
C ARG A 200 17.01 5.24 -3.71
N VAL A 201 16.75 6.42 -4.27
CA VAL A 201 15.52 6.69 -5.02
C VAL A 201 15.49 6.04 -6.41
N LEU A 202 16.59 6.06 -7.15
CA LEU A 202 16.61 5.56 -8.53
C LEU A 202 16.87 4.06 -8.62
N VAL A 203 17.77 3.55 -7.77
CA VAL A 203 18.19 2.14 -7.80
C VAL A 203 17.36 1.29 -6.85
N ALA A 204 17.20 1.74 -5.59
CA ALA A 204 16.59 0.91 -4.56
C ALA A 204 15.07 1.00 -4.52
N ALA A 205 14.52 2.21 -4.69
CA ALA A 205 13.11 2.47 -4.40
C ALA A 205 12.09 1.59 -5.13
N PRO A 206 12.29 1.21 -6.42
CA PRO A 206 11.34 0.33 -7.11
C PRO A 206 11.22 -1.07 -6.50
N PHE A 207 12.17 -1.48 -5.67
CA PHE A 207 12.37 -2.86 -5.23
C PHE A 207 12.40 -3.03 -3.71
N SER A 208 12.05 -1.99 -2.95
CA SER A 208 12.31 -1.87 -1.52
C SER A 208 11.07 -2.13 -0.65
N HIS A 209 11.07 -1.55 0.55
CA HIS A 209 10.14 -1.79 1.66
C HIS A 209 8.64 -1.93 1.32
N PRO A 210 8.04 -1.13 0.40
CA PRO A 210 6.63 -1.31 0.04
C PRO A 210 6.31 -2.72 -0.46
N LEU A 211 7.24 -3.38 -1.14
CA LEU A 211 7.02 -4.70 -1.70
C LEU A 211 7.08 -5.78 -0.61
N TYR A 212 8.03 -5.66 0.33
CA TYR A 212 8.22 -6.62 1.41
C TYR A 212 7.06 -6.55 2.39
N THR A 213 6.79 -5.34 2.90
CA THR A 213 5.74 -5.13 3.87
C THR A 213 4.36 -5.32 3.25
N GLY A 214 4.20 -5.07 1.94
CA GLY A 214 3.00 -5.44 1.20
C GLY A 214 2.74 -6.95 1.19
N ALA A 215 3.78 -7.79 1.04
CA ALA A 215 3.63 -9.24 1.15
C ALA A 215 3.25 -9.67 2.58
N ALA A 216 3.91 -9.12 3.60
CA ALA A 216 3.56 -9.38 5.00
C ALA A 216 2.10 -8.96 5.31
N GLY A 217 1.71 -7.77 4.84
CA GLY A 217 0.36 -7.24 5.01
C GLY A 217 -0.71 -8.06 4.32
N LEU A 218 -0.42 -8.60 3.12
CA LEU A 218 -1.29 -9.57 2.44
C LEU A 218 -1.55 -10.81 3.30
N GLY A 219 -0.51 -11.33 3.96
CA GLY A 219 -0.62 -12.48 4.87
C GLY A 219 -1.45 -12.18 6.11
N ILE A 220 -1.24 -11.02 6.74
CA ILE A 220 -2.01 -10.55 7.90
C ILE A 220 -3.49 -10.38 7.52
N ALA A 221 -3.77 -9.71 6.40
CA ALA A 221 -5.14 -9.54 5.93
C ALA A 221 -5.80 -10.87 5.55
N PHE A 222 -5.07 -11.80 4.90
CA PHE A 222 -5.57 -13.14 4.64
C PHE A 222 -5.94 -13.86 5.95
N PHE A 223 -5.10 -13.76 6.97
CA PHE A 223 -5.38 -14.35 8.27
C PHE A 223 -6.67 -13.81 8.87
N VAL A 224 -6.93 -12.51 8.84
CA VAL A 224 -8.12 -11.94 9.48
C VAL A 224 -9.39 -12.00 8.64
N THR A 225 -9.28 -12.03 7.31
CA THR A 225 -10.44 -11.99 6.39
C THR A 225 -10.96 -13.36 6.00
N GLN A 226 -10.09 -14.36 5.84
CA GLN A 226 -10.46 -15.68 5.32
C GLN A 226 -10.97 -16.63 6.43
N THR A 227 -11.94 -16.18 7.23
CA THR A 227 -12.44 -16.89 8.43
C THR A 227 -13.10 -18.23 8.13
N ARG A 228 -13.57 -18.46 6.90
CA ARG A 228 -14.10 -19.76 6.44
C ARG A 228 -13.03 -20.84 6.23
N ARG A 229 -11.74 -20.45 6.19
CA ARG A 229 -10.61 -21.39 6.10
C ARG A 229 -10.18 -21.83 7.50
N SER A 230 -9.59 -23.02 7.59
CA SER A 230 -9.05 -23.51 8.87
C SER A 230 -7.98 -22.56 9.43
N PHE A 231 -7.86 -22.53 10.75
CA PHE A 231 -6.85 -21.73 11.44
C PHE A 231 -5.44 -22.04 10.92
N SER A 232 -5.09 -23.31 10.75
CA SER A 232 -3.76 -23.73 10.28
C SER A 232 -3.45 -23.22 8.87
N THR A 233 -4.43 -23.22 7.95
CA THR A 233 -4.22 -22.63 6.61
C THR A 233 -4.00 -21.13 6.69
N ARG A 234 -4.80 -20.43 7.49
CA ARG A 234 -4.69 -18.97 7.68
C ARG A 234 -3.32 -18.60 8.27
N LEU A 235 -2.91 -19.31 9.33
CA LEU A 235 -1.64 -19.10 10.00
C LEU A 235 -0.47 -19.43 9.07
N GLY A 236 -0.54 -20.56 8.36
CA GLY A 236 0.50 -20.97 7.40
C GLY A 236 0.72 -19.95 6.28
N VAL A 237 -0.36 -19.38 5.72
CA VAL A 237 -0.25 -18.31 4.71
C VAL A 237 0.35 -17.04 5.30
N MET A 238 -0.07 -16.63 6.50
CA MET A 238 0.48 -15.45 7.18
C MET A 238 1.98 -15.60 7.44
N VAL A 239 2.39 -16.72 8.03
CA VAL A 239 3.80 -17.02 8.33
C VAL A 239 4.61 -17.15 7.04
N GLY A 240 4.09 -17.84 6.03
CA GLY A 240 4.77 -18.00 4.74
C GLY A 240 5.01 -16.68 4.01
N LEU A 241 4.02 -15.78 4.01
CA LEU A 241 4.16 -14.46 3.39
C LEU A 241 5.04 -13.52 4.21
N PHE A 242 5.05 -13.64 5.54
CA PHE A 242 5.98 -12.92 6.39
C PHE A 242 7.44 -13.40 6.18
N ALA A 243 7.65 -14.71 6.10
CA ALA A 243 8.96 -15.28 5.77
C ALA A 243 9.43 -14.83 4.36
N LEU A 244 8.51 -14.73 3.40
CA LEU A 244 8.81 -14.18 2.08
C LEU A 244 9.21 -12.70 2.14
N ALA A 245 8.56 -11.89 2.99
CA ALA A 245 8.96 -10.50 3.22
C ALA A 245 10.40 -10.40 3.77
N LEU A 246 10.74 -11.21 4.78
CA LEU A 246 12.10 -11.33 5.31
C LEU A 246 13.10 -11.74 4.22
N ALA A 247 12.76 -12.73 3.41
CA ALA A 247 13.62 -13.22 2.34
C ALA A 247 13.86 -12.18 1.24
N MET A 248 12.83 -11.44 0.82
CA MET A 248 12.96 -10.38 -0.18
C MET A 248 13.81 -9.22 0.33
N HIS A 249 13.61 -8.81 1.59
CA HIS A 249 14.42 -7.77 2.22
C HIS A 249 15.88 -8.24 2.40
N GLY A 250 16.08 -9.45 2.90
CA GLY A 250 17.41 -10.05 3.02
C GLY A 250 18.12 -10.14 1.67
N LEU A 251 17.42 -10.59 0.62
CA LEU A 251 17.94 -10.66 -0.76
C LEU A 251 18.40 -9.29 -1.27
N TRP A 252 17.65 -8.23 -0.99
CA TRP A 252 18.03 -6.87 -1.36
C TRP A 252 19.32 -6.42 -0.66
N ASN A 253 19.41 -6.69 0.64
CA ASN A 253 20.55 -6.32 1.48
C ASN A 253 21.74 -7.29 1.38
N LEU A 254 21.61 -8.42 0.66
CA LEU A 254 22.69 -9.37 0.50
C LEU A 254 23.94 -8.67 -0.09
N PRO A 255 25.12 -8.82 0.53
CA PRO A 255 26.33 -8.23 0.01
C PRO A 255 26.67 -8.81 -1.37
N MET A 256 27.39 -8.04 -2.18
CA MET A 256 28.01 -8.57 -3.40
C MET A 256 29.33 -9.26 -3.04
N PRO A 257 29.54 -10.53 -3.44
CA PRO A 257 30.83 -11.18 -3.27
C PRO A 257 31.95 -10.38 -3.94
N SER A 258 33.05 -10.15 -3.23
CA SER A 258 34.22 -9.43 -3.77
C SER A 258 34.91 -10.14 -4.92
N SER A 259 34.59 -11.42 -5.15
CA SER A 259 35.07 -12.23 -6.27
C SER A 259 34.34 -11.95 -7.59
N PHE A 260 33.23 -11.21 -7.58
CA PHE A 260 32.51 -10.90 -8.82
C PHE A 260 33.17 -9.78 -9.63
N PRO A 261 33.24 -9.92 -10.96
CA PRO A 261 33.69 -8.86 -11.84
C PRO A 261 32.89 -7.57 -11.61
N ALA A 262 33.58 -6.43 -11.52
CA ALA A 262 32.94 -5.13 -11.27
C ALA A 262 31.83 -4.81 -12.29
N GLY A 263 31.97 -5.23 -13.55
CA GLY A 263 30.95 -5.07 -14.59
C GLY A 263 29.62 -5.81 -14.33
N LEU A 264 29.61 -6.81 -13.43
CA LEU A 264 28.39 -7.55 -13.06
C LEU A 264 27.66 -6.94 -11.86
N ALA A 265 28.24 -5.98 -11.13
CA ALA A 265 27.63 -5.41 -9.94
C ALA A 265 26.26 -4.75 -10.24
N ILE A 266 26.18 -3.98 -11.33
CA ILE A 266 24.94 -3.32 -11.75
C ILE A 266 23.89 -4.35 -12.19
N PRO A 267 24.15 -5.25 -13.15
CA PRO A 267 23.19 -6.30 -13.54
C PRO A 267 22.69 -7.14 -12.37
N LEU A 268 23.56 -7.55 -11.45
CA LEU A 268 23.17 -8.36 -10.30
C LEU A 268 22.31 -7.58 -9.30
N THR A 269 22.57 -6.29 -9.10
CA THR A 269 21.75 -5.43 -8.22
C THR A 269 20.33 -5.29 -8.78
N TYR A 270 20.21 -4.98 -10.07
CA TYR A 270 18.90 -4.94 -10.72
C TYR A 270 18.25 -6.32 -10.82
N GLY A 271 19.04 -7.40 -10.98
CA GLY A 271 18.55 -8.77 -10.97
C GLY A 271 17.84 -9.14 -9.67
N LYS A 272 18.45 -8.84 -8.51
CA LYS A 272 17.81 -8.97 -7.19
C LYS A 272 16.49 -8.20 -7.12
N GLY A 273 16.51 -6.95 -7.57
CA GLY A 273 15.32 -6.10 -7.63
C GLY A 273 14.20 -6.66 -8.50
N LEU A 274 14.52 -7.15 -9.70
CA LEU A 274 13.55 -7.73 -10.62
C LEU A 274 12.93 -9.02 -10.09
N ILE A 275 13.68 -9.84 -9.36
CA ILE A 275 13.13 -11.02 -8.67
C ILE A 275 12.08 -10.60 -7.65
N ILE A 276 12.40 -9.62 -6.79
CA ILE A 276 11.47 -9.08 -5.79
C ILE A 276 10.22 -8.52 -6.47
N LEU A 277 10.41 -7.71 -7.51
CA LEU A 277 9.31 -7.11 -8.25
C LEU A 277 8.42 -8.16 -8.90
N GLY A 278 9.01 -9.20 -9.50
CA GLY A 278 8.30 -10.33 -10.08
C GLY A 278 7.46 -11.07 -9.04
N LEU A 279 8.03 -11.37 -7.86
CA LEU A 279 7.31 -11.99 -6.75
C LEU A 279 6.14 -11.13 -6.28
N PHE A 280 6.35 -9.82 -6.11
CA PHE A 280 5.28 -8.90 -5.74
C PHE A 280 4.15 -8.87 -6.78
N PHE A 281 4.48 -8.84 -8.08
CA PHE A 281 3.46 -8.89 -9.14
C PHE A 281 2.67 -10.20 -9.15
N VAL A 282 3.32 -11.33 -8.87
CA VAL A 282 2.64 -12.62 -8.71
C VAL A 282 1.66 -12.57 -7.54
N LEU A 283 2.09 -12.08 -6.37
CA LEU A 283 1.23 -11.92 -5.20
C LEU A 283 0.04 -10.99 -5.47
N TYR A 284 0.30 -9.82 -6.04
CA TYR A 284 -0.72 -8.86 -6.44
C TYR A 284 -1.72 -9.49 -7.41
N HIS A 285 -1.25 -10.24 -8.41
CA HIS A 285 -2.13 -10.89 -9.39
C HIS A 285 -3.03 -11.95 -8.76
N PHE A 286 -2.53 -12.73 -7.80
CA PHE A 286 -3.35 -13.66 -7.04
C PHE A 286 -4.37 -12.94 -6.15
N ALA A 287 -3.96 -11.88 -5.46
CA ALA A 287 -4.85 -11.06 -4.63
C ALA A 287 -5.96 -10.41 -5.48
N ALA A 288 -5.59 -9.80 -6.60
CA ALA A 288 -6.50 -9.22 -7.59
C ALA A 288 -7.50 -10.23 -8.16
N ARG A 289 -7.05 -11.46 -8.44
CA ARG A 289 -7.93 -12.53 -8.90
C ARG A 289 -8.90 -13.00 -7.82
N ALA A 290 -8.45 -13.09 -6.57
CA ALA A 290 -9.31 -13.44 -5.45
C ALA A 290 -10.39 -12.39 -5.23
N GLU A 291 -10.00 -11.11 -5.32
CA GLU A 291 -10.90 -9.97 -5.21
C GLU A 291 -11.94 -9.94 -6.35
N TRP A 292 -11.50 -10.19 -7.58
CA TRP A 292 -12.43 -10.32 -8.71
C TRP A 292 -13.47 -11.44 -8.49
N ARG A 293 -13.04 -12.62 -8.03
CA ARG A 293 -13.98 -13.73 -7.76
C ARG A 293 -14.98 -13.34 -6.68
N TRP A 294 -14.53 -12.68 -5.62
CA TRP A 294 -15.40 -12.17 -4.56
C TRP A 294 -16.44 -11.20 -5.12
N PHE A 295 -16.03 -10.25 -5.97
CA PHE A 295 -16.94 -9.29 -6.58
C PHE A 295 -18.00 -9.98 -7.43
N VAL A 296 -17.62 -10.95 -8.27
CA VAL A 296 -18.57 -11.74 -9.07
C VAL A 296 -19.55 -12.46 -8.17
N THR A 297 -19.05 -13.25 -7.21
CA THR A 297 -19.93 -14.04 -6.33
C THR A 297 -20.89 -13.17 -5.53
N THR A 298 -20.46 -11.96 -5.12
CA THR A 298 -21.31 -11.03 -4.36
C THR A 298 -22.38 -10.38 -5.23
N MET A 299 -22.03 -10.03 -6.47
CA MET A 299 -22.90 -9.28 -7.36
C MET A 299 -23.73 -10.16 -8.31
N SER A 300 -23.45 -11.46 -8.41
CA SER A 300 -24.16 -12.38 -9.31
C SER A 300 -25.61 -12.62 -8.92
N ASP A 301 -25.98 -12.40 -7.66
CA ASP A 301 -27.34 -12.58 -7.15
C ASP A 301 -28.19 -11.30 -7.30
N GLU A 302 -27.60 -10.18 -7.75
CA GLU A 302 -28.30 -8.92 -7.96
C GLU A 302 -29.06 -8.90 -9.29
N ASP A 303 -30.16 -8.12 -9.34
CA ASP A 303 -30.98 -7.98 -10.54
C ASP A 303 -30.19 -7.44 -11.74
N GLU A 304 -30.56 -7.87 -12.95
CA GLU A 304 -29.92 -7.45 -14.21
C GLU A 304 -30.06 -5.93 -14.46
N ALA A 305 -31.07 -5.29 -13.85
CA ALA A 305 -31.24 -3.85 -13.85
C ALA A 305 -30.12 -3.11 -13.07
N VAL A 306 -29.53 -3.77 -12.07
CA VAL A 306 -28.47 -3.23 -11.23
C VAL A 306 -27.10 -3.54 -11.84
N ILE A 307 -26.83 -4.79 -12.20
CA ILE A 307 -25.56 -5.20 -12.80
C ILE A 307 -25.76 -6.14 -14.00
N THR A 308 -25.15 -5.79 -15.12
CA THR A 308 -25.23 -6.62 -16.33
C THR A 308 -24.06 -7.60 -16.42
N THR A 309 -24.21 -8.63 -17.25
CA THR A 309 -23.10 -9.54 -17.59
C THR A 309 -21.93 -8.79 -18.25
N GLU A 310 -22.20 -7.75 -19.05
CA GLU A 310 -21.16 -6.89 -19.61
C GLU A 310 -20.39 -6.18 -18.49
N ASP A 311 -21.10 -5.58 -17.52
CA ASP A 311 -20.47 -4.89 -16.38
C ASP A 311 -19.56 -5.83 -15.59
N LEU A 312 -20.01 -7.06 -15.33
CA LEU A 312 -19.17 -8.08 -14.71
C LEU A 312 -17.89 -8.28 -15.54
N THR A 313 -17.98 -8.58 -16.84
CA THR A 313 -16.77 -8.79 -17.66
C THR A 313 -15.85 -7.57 -17.71
N GLU A 314 -16.40 -6.36 -17.70
CA GLU A 314 -15.62 -5.12 -17.67
C GLU A 314 -14.91 -4.90 -16.33
N MET A 315 -15.52 -5.31 -15.23
CA MET A 315 -14.99 -5.16 -13.87
C MET A 315 -13.87 -6.13 -13.50
N ARG A 316 -13.56 -7.11 -14.37
CA ARG A 316 -12.54 -8.17 -14.18
C ARG A 316 -11.15 -7.71 -13.76
N SER A 317 -10.70 -6.55 -14.24
CA SER A 317 -9.36 -6.03 -13.99
C SER A 317 -9.30 -4.51 -14.25
N LEU A 318 -8.24 -3.85 -13.78
CA LEU A 318 -8.01 -2.43 -14.15
C LEU A 318 -7.90 -2.25 -15.65
N HIS A 319 -7.27 -3.20 -16.33
CA HIS A 319 -7.07 -3.13 -17.77
C HIS A 319 -8.43 -3.20 -18.49
N SER A 320 -9.30 -4.13 -18.13
CA SER A 320 -10.65 -4.25 -18.73
C SER A 320 -11.49 -3.01 -18.44
N ARG A 321 -11.49 -2.48 -17.21
CA ARG A 321 -12.21 -1.24 -16.86
C ARG A 321 -11.69 -0.03 -17.63
N ARG A 322 -10.37 0.12 -17.74
CA ARG A 322 -9.75 1.20 -18.53
C ARG A 322 -10.08 1.04 -20.02
N LYS A 323 -10.07 -0.18 -20.54
CA LYS A 323 -10.43 -0.49 -21.93
C LYS A 323 -11.89 -0.12 -22.19
N ALA A 324 -12.81 -0.50 -21.30
CA ALA A 324 -14.22 -0.12 -21.34
C ALA A 324 -14.42 1.39 -21.40
N ARG A 325 -13.79 2.14 -20.48
CA ARG A 325 -13.85 3.61 -20.46
C ARG A 325 -13.27 4.25 -21.72
N LYS A 326 -12.18 3.71 -22.27
CA LYS A 326 -11.61 4.17 -23.55
C LYS A 326 -12.53 3.88 -24.73
N ARG A 327 -13.17 2.70 -24.78
CA ARG A 327 -14.19 2.36 -25.80
C ARG A 327 -15.37 3.32 -25.70
N ALA A 328 -15.86 3.55 -24.49
CA ALA A 328 -16.96 4.48 -24.25
C ALA A 328 -16.60 5.91 -24.67
N GLN A 329 -15.39 6.36 -24.34
CA GLN A 329 -14.88 7.66 -24.77
C GLN A 329 -14.84 7.80 -26.29
N LYS A 330 -14.35 6.77 -26.98
CA LYS A 330 -14.24 6.77 -28.44
C LYS A 330 -15.61 6.76 -29.13
N ARG A 331 -16.58 6.04 -28.57
CA ARG A 331 -17.89 5.83 -29.19
C ARG A 331 -18.91 6.92 -28.86
N TRP A 332 -18.89 7.43 -27.63
CA TRP A 332 -19.91 8.33 -27.07
C TRP A 332 -19.36 9.58 -26.37
N GLY A 333 -18.04 9.82 -26.42
CA GLY A 333 -17.42 11.03 -25.91
C GLY A 333 -16.95 10.97 -24.44
N LYS A 334 -16.31 12.05 -23.99
CA LYS A 334 -15.67 12.13 -22.66
C LYS A 334 -16.69 11.97 -21.52
N ASP A 335 -17.89 12.52 -21.67
CA ASP A 335 -18.93 12.50 -20.64
C ASP A 335 -19.40 11.07 -20.36
N ALA A 336 -19.63 10.26 -21.40
CA ALA A 336 -19.95 8.84 -21.26
C ALA A 336 -18.84 8.05 -20.54
N SER A 337 -17.57 8.39 -20.78
CA SER A 337 -16.42 7.78 -20.08
C SER A 337 -16.39 8.14 -18.59
N GLN A 338 -16.76 9.37 -18.24
CA GLN A 338 -16.86 9.83 -16.85
C GLN A 338 -18.05 9.19 -16.13
N LEU A 339 -19.21 9.08 -16.78
CA LEU A 339 -20.38 8.37 -16.26
C LEU A 339 -20.07 6.89 -16.04
N LEU A 340 -19.42 6.22 -16.99
CA LEU A 340 -19.00 4.83 -16.82
C LEU A 340 -17.98 4.68 -15.68
N ARG A 341 -17.08 5.65 -15.47
CA ARG A 341 -16.18 5.64 -14.31
C ARG A 341 -16.95 5.73 -13.00
N GLN A 342 -18.00 6.54 -12.94
CA GLN A 342 -18.84 6.68 -11.76
C GLN A 342 -19.67 5.41 -11.53
N LEU A 343 -20.26 4.83 -12.59
CA LEU A 343 -20.98 3.55 -12.53
C LEU A 343 -20.08 2.46 -11.96
N GLN A 344 -18.86 2.33 -12.50
CA GLN A 344 -17.87 1.37 -12.01
C GLN A 344 -17.51 1.58 -10.54
N HIS A 345 -17.57 2.82 -10.02
CA HIS A 345 -17.32 3.10 -8.61
C HIS A 345 -18.50 2.70 -7.73
N GLU A 346 -19.72 3.07 -8.12
CA GLU A 346 -20.95 2.71 -7.39
C GLU A 346 -21.17 1.18 -7.35
N LEU A 347 -20.86 0.46 -8.43
CA LEU A 347 -20.95 -1.00 -8.47
C LEU A 347 -20.03 -1.66 -7.43
N VAL A 348 -18.86 -1.07 -7.17
CA VAL A 348 -17.98 -1.55 -6.12
C VAL A 348 -18.53 -1.22 -4.73
N SER A 349 -18.96 0.03 -4.53
CA SER A 349 -19.57 0.47 -3.28
C SER A 349 -20.74 -0.46 -2.90
N LEU A 350 -21.58 -0.80 -3.89
CA LEU A 350 -22.68 -1.74 -3.72
C LEU A 350 -22.19 -3.12 -3.29
N ALA A 351 -21.19 -3.69 -3.97
CA ALA A 351 -20.63 -4.99 -3.61
C ALA A 351 -20.11 -5.01 -2.16
N THR A 352 -19.46 -3.95 -1.71
CA THR A 352 -18.97 -3.84 -0.33
C THR A 352 -20.10 -3.76 0.67
N LEU A 353 -21.14 -2.96 0.40
CA LEU A 353 -22.31 -2.83 1.28
C LEU A 353 -23.12 -4.13 1.36
N VAL A 354 -23.39 -4.77 0.22
CA VAL A 354 -24.09 -6.06 0.16
C VAL A 354 -23.31 -7.13 0.94
N ALA A 355 -22.00 -7.22 0.72
CA ALA A 355 -21.18 -8.18 1.46
C ALA A 355 -21.16 -7.89 2.97
N ARG A 356 -21.32 -6.63 3.39
CA ARG A 356 -21.40 -6.23 4.80
C ARG A 356 -22.73 -6.64 5.42
N ASP A 357 -23.84 -6.39 4.74
CA ASP A 357 -25.18 -6.76 5.21
C ASP A 357 -25.30 -8.29 5.33
N GLN A 358 -24.78 -9.02 4.34
CA GLN A 358 -24.66 -10.48 4.39
C GLN A 358 -23.84 -10.97 5.61
N ARG A 359 -22.81 -10.24 6.04
CA ARG A 359 -22.02 -10.57 7.24
C ARG A 359 -22.75 -10.26 8.54
N ARG A 360 -23.61 -9.23 8.56
CA ARG A 360 -24.43 -8.86 9.73
C ARG A 360 -25.62 -9.80 9.94
N GLY A 361 -26.00 -10.56 8.91
CA GLY A 361 -27.17 -11.43 8.95
C GLY A 361 -28.47 -10.70 8.65
N ASP A 362 -28.41 -9.43 8.24
CA ASP A 362 -29.54 -8.70 7.67
C ASP A 362 -29.81 -9.27 6.28
N ARG A 363 -30.73 -10.23 6.20
CA ARG A 363 -31.18 -10.85 4.94
C ARG A 363 -32.50 -10.28 4.43
N ASP A 364 -33.20 -9.51 5.26
CA ASP A 364 -34.52 -8.97 4.93
C ASP A 364 -34.40 -7.51 4.48
N GLY A 365 -34.36 -7.33 3.15
CA GLY A 365 -34.42 -6.03 2.47
C GLY A 365 -33.08 -5.32 2.31
N ASP A 366 -33.02 -4.42 1.33
CA ASP A 366 -31.87 -3.53 1.13
C ASP A 366 -31.75 -2.59 2.32
N SER A 367 -30.58 -2.54 2.97
CA SER A 367 -30.29 -1.49 3.94
C SER A 367 -30.42 -0.11 3.29
N PRO A 368 -30.68 0.97 4.07
CA PRO A 368 -30.81 2.31 3.52
C PRO A 368 -29.63 2.74 2.62
N ASP A 369 -28.43 2.29 2.97
CA ASP A 369 -27.20 2.54 2.21
C ASP A 369 -27.19 1.75 0.89
N VAL A 370 -27.54 0.46 0.91
CA VAL A 370 -27.66 -0.38 -0.31
C VAL A 370 -28.72 0.20 -1.26
N ALA A 371 -29.89 0.57 -0.74
CA ALA A 371 -30.96 1.17 -1.52
C ALA A 371 -30.54 2.52 -2.12
N ALA A 372 -29.78 3.33 -1.38
CA ALA A 372 -29.24 4.60 -1.89
C ALA A 372 -28.24 4.39 -3.05
N VAL A 373 -27.32 3.43 -2.92
CA VAL A 373 -26.36 3.12 -3.99
C VAL A 373 -27.05 2.52 -5.22
N LYS A 374 -28.03 1.63 -5.05
CA LYS A 374 -28.84 1.11 -6.17
C LYS A 374 -29.55 2.24 -6.93
N ARG A 375 -30.12 3.23 -6.23
CA ARG A 375 -30.70 4.44 -6.86
C ARG A 375 -29.65 5.24 -7.65
N ASN A 376 -28.45 5.45 -7.09
CA ASN A 376 -27.36 6.13 -7.79
C ASN A 376 -26.97 5.37 -9.08
N ILE A 377 -26.89 4.04 -9.03
CA ILE A 377 -26.59 3.18 -10.20
C ILE A 377 -27.66 3.38 -11.28
N THR A 378 -28.94 3.32 -10.93
CA THR A 378 -30.05 3.54 -11.87
C THR A 378 -29.98 4.92 -12.53
N ALA A 379 -29.72 5.97 -11.74
CA ALA A 379 -29.57 7.33 -12.26
C ALA A 379 -28.38 7.46 -13.23
N ILE A 380 -27.23 6.89 -12.89
CA ILE A 380 -26.04 6.93 -13.76
C ILE A 380 -26.29 6.17 -15.06
N ARG A 381 -26.98 5.02 -15.03
CA ARG A 381 -27.35 4.29 -16.25
C ARG A 381 -28.25 5.13 -17.16
N ALA A 382 -29.27 5.78 -16.60
CA ALA A 382 -30.15 6.66 -17.36
C ALA A 382 -29.38 7.83 -18.00
N GLU A 383 -28.49 8.49 -17.26
CA GLU A 383 -27.61 9.55 -17.79
C GLU A 383 -26.69 9.01 -18.91
N LEU A 384 -26.16 7.79 -18.75
CA LEU A 384 -25.30 7.15 -19.74
C LEU A 384 -26.06 6.84 -21.03
N ASP A 385 -27.29 6.34 -20.94
CA ASP A 385 -28.11 6.03 -22.11
C ASP A 385 -28.57 7.30 -22.84
N GLN A 386 -28.87 8.37 -22.11
CA GLN A 386 -29.08 9.70 -22.70
C GLN A 386 -27.84 10.19 -23.46
N ALA A 387 -26.64 10.05 -22.87
CA ALA A 387 -25.39 10.43 -23.52
C ALA A 387 -25.13 9.61 -24.79
N LYS A 388 -25.42 8.30 -24.77
CA LYS A 388 -25.33 7.44 -25.96
C LYS A 388 -26.32 7.87 -27.04
N GLY A 389 -27.58 8.14 -26.67
CA GLY A 389 -28.64 8.59 -27.57
C GLY A 389 -28.35 9.93 -28.23
N ALA A 390 -27.82 10.90 -27.47
CA ALA A 390 -27.45 12.22 -27.99
C ALA A 390 -26.33 12.17 -29.04
N VAL A 391 -25.42 11.20 -28.94
CA VAL A 391 -24.38 10.98 -29.95
C VAL A 391 -24.95 10.26 -31.18
N ALA A 392 -25.87 9.31 -30.98
CA ALA A 392 -26.54 8.61 -32.06
C ALA A 392 -27.41 9.57 -32.90
N ALA A 393 -28.12 10.51 -32.28
CA ALA A 393 -28.95 11.50 -32.96
C ALA A 393 -28.14 12.57 -33.75
N LYS A 394 -26.83 12.66 -33.53
CA LYS A 394 -25.91 13.58 -34.24
C LYS A 394 -25.18 12.92 -35.41
N LYS A 395 -25.30 11.59 -35.56
CA LYS A 395 -24.78 10.83 -36.69
C LYS A 395 -25.91 10.53 -37.64
#